data_AF-A0A659UI11-F1
#
_entry.id   AF-A0A659UI11-F1
#
_cell.length_a   1.000
_cell.length_b   1.000
_cell.length_c   1.000
_cell.angle_alpha   90.00
_cell.angle_beta   90.00
_cell.angle_gamma   90.00
#
_symmetry.space_group_name_H-M   'P 1'
#
loop_
_entity.id
_entity.type
_entity.pdbx_description
1 polymer ?
#
loop_
_entity_poly.entity_id
_entity_poly.type
_entity_poly.pdbx_seq_one_letter_code
_entity_poly.pdbx_strand_id
1 'polypeptide(L)'
;LVSERWVAPEAHHLLLMAGAGFFLIFGHFFIFMAYRVGPTGAVAPFYYCFTVWAVISGLLVFGQFPNALAVCGILLVVCSGLTIVSLDQRKRRLAV
;
A
#
# COMPACT_ATOMS: atom_id res chain seq x y z
N LEU A 1 -8.98 22.63 -26.73
CA LEU A 1 -9.04 21.14 -26.69
C LEU A 1 -8.68 20.49 -28.05
N VAL A 2 -7.93 21.14 -28.95
CA VAL A 2 -7.67 20.62 -30.34
C VAL A 2 -6.17 20.51 -30.65
N SER A 3 -5.27 20.60 -29.66
CA SER A 3 -3.82 20.49 -29.91
C SER A 3 -3.06 20.00 -28.67
N GLU A 4 -3.38 18.82 -28.15
CA GLU A 4 -2.37 18.07 -27.42
C GLU A 4 -1.46 17.39 -28.44
N ARG A 5 -0.26 17.92 -28.60
CA ARG A 5 0.79 17.28 -29.40
C ARG A 5 1.19 16.01 -28.65
N TRP A 6 1.00 14.85 -29.28
CA TRP A 6 1.53 13.60 -28.75
C TRP A 6 3.05 13.70 -28.67
N VAL A 7 3.58 13.67 -27.45
CA VAL A 7 5.01 13.65 -27.18
C VAL A 7 5.38 12.21 -26.85
N ALA A 8 6.27 11.63 -27.66
CA ALA A 8 6.82 10.32 -27.39
C ALA A 8 7.56 10.36 -26.03
N PRO A 9 7.33 9.38 -25.14
CA PRO A 9 8.03 9.34 -23.87
C PRO A 9 9.53 9.20 -24.10
N GLU A 10 10.29 10.07 -23.45
CA GLU A 10 11.74 10.06 -23.46
C GLU A 10 12.28 8.77 -22.82
N ALA A 11 13.50 8.35 -23.18
CA ALA A 11 14.11 7.12 -22.67
C ALA A 11 14.15 7.07 -21.12
N HIS A 12 14.29 8.24 -20.48
CA HIS A 12 14.24 8.34 -19.03
C HIS A 12 12.87 7.98 -18.45
N HIS A 13 11.77 8.44 -19.07
CA HIS A 13 10.42 8.10 -18.65
C HIS A 13 10.15 6.60 -18.81
N LEU A 14 10.61 6.00 -19.92
CA LEU A 14 10.49 4.56 -20.13
C LEU A 14 11.24 3.75 -19.07
N LEU A 15 12.44 4.20 -18.67
CA LEU A 15 13.23 3.53 -17.65
C LEU A 15 12.57 3.61 -16.26
N LEU A 16 12.04 4.78 -15.89
CA LEU A 16 11.27 4.95 -14.66
C LEU A 16 10.00 4.08 -14.64
N MET A 17 9.27 4.03 -15.75
CA MET A 17 8.08 3.18 -15.87
C MET A 17 8.41 1.69 -15.79
N ALA A 18 9.51 1.26 -16.43
CA ALA A 18 9.99 -0.12 -16.33
C ALA A 18 10.38 -0.48 -14.89
N GLY A 19 11.10 0.41 -14.20
CA GLY A 19 11.45 0.24 -12.79
C GLY A 19 10.20 0.16 -11.89
N ALA A 20 9.26 1.09 -12.05
CA ALA A 20 7.99 1.08 -11.31
C ALA A 20 7.20 -0.21 -11.55
N GLY A 21 7.08 -0.65 -12.80
CA GLY A 21 6.41 -1.90 -13.17
C GLY A 21 7.09 -3.13 -12.57
N PHE A 22 8.43 -3.16 -12.57
CA PHE A 22 9.21 -4.22 -11.93
C PHE A 22 8.88 -4.31 -10.44
N PHE A 23 9.06 -3.22 -9.68
CA PHE A 23 8.75 -3.23 -8.24
C PHE A 23 7.29 -3.56 -7.94
N LEU A 24 6.36 -3.09 -8.77
CA LEU A 24 4.93 -3.36 -8.60
C LEU A 24 4.61 -4.86 -8.77
N ILE A 25 5.17 -5.51 -9.79
CA ILE A 25 5.02 -6.95 -10.04
C ILE A 25 5.59 -7.76 -8.88
N PHE A 26 6.82 -7.48 -8.46
CA PHE A 26 7.45 -8.22 -7.37
C PHE A 26 6.71 -8.02 -6.04
N GLY A 27 6.27 -6.79 -5.74
CA GLY A 27 5.47 -6.51 -4.55
C GLY A 27 4.17 -7.30 -4.51
N HIS A 28 3.42 -7.33 -5.62
CA HIS A 28 2.19 -8.13 -5.71
C HIS A 28 2.47 -9.63 -5.65
N PHE A 29 3.54 -10.08 -6.31
CA PHE A 29 3.93 -11.49 -6.31
C PHE A 29 4.25 -11.98 -4.89
N PHE A 30 4.98 -11.20 -4.10
CA PHE A 30 5.28 -11.56 -2.71
C PHE A 30 4.04 -11.57 -1.82
N ILE A 31 3.13 -10.61 -1.98
CA ILE A 31 1.84 -10.61 -1.27
C ILE A 31 1.03 -11.85 -1.64
N PHE A 32 0.92 -12.15 -2.93
CA PHE A 32 0.20 -13.34 -3.40
C PHE A 32 0.79 -14.63 -2.83
N MET A 33 2.13 -14.73 -2.81
CA MET A 33 2.84 -15.86 -2.20
C MET A 33 2.58 -15.94 -0.69
N ALA A 34 2.54 -14.80 0.02
CA ALA A 34 2.23 -14.75 1.45
C ALA A 34 0.81 -15.28 1.73
N TYR A 35 -0.17 -14.91 0.91
CA TYR A 35 -1.54 -15.46 0.99
C TYR A 35 -1.60 -16.97 0.68
N ARG A 36 -0.69 -17.47 -0.15
CA ARG A 36 -0.66 -18.89 -0.52
C ARG A 36 -0.07 -19.77 0.59
N VAL A 37 0.86 -19.24 1.37
CA VAL A 37 1.61 -20.01 2.39
C VAL A 37 1.10 -19.75 3.81
N GLY A 38 0.58 -18.54 4.09
CA GLY A 38 0.14 -18.12 5.41
C GLY A 38 -1.39 -18.11 5.57
N PRO A 39 -1.90 -18.21 6.82
CA PRO A 39 -3.32 -18.01 7.08
C PRO A 39 -3.75 -16.60 6.72
N THR A 40 -4.86 -16.47 5.99
CA THR A 40 -5.43 -15.21 5.48
C THR A 40 -5.54 -14.12 6.54
N GLY A 41 -5.87 -14.48 7.79
CA GLY A 41 -5.98 -13.54 8.91
C GLY A 41 -4.67 -12.87 9.31
N ALA A 42 -3.52 -13.53 9.11
CA ALA A 42 -2.20 -12.97 9.41
C ALA A 42 -1.69 -12.05 8.29
N VAL A 43 -2.09 -12.31 7.04
CA VAL A 43 -1.64 -11.55 5.86
C VAL A 43 -2.51 -10.32 5.60
N ALA A 44 -3.82 -10.39 5.91
CA ALA A 44 -4.76 -9.28 5.77
C ALA A 44 -4.26 -7.92 6.31
N PRO A 45 -3.69 -7.81 7.53
CA PRO A 45 -3.22 -6.53 8.03
C PRO A 45 -2.07 -5.91 7.22
N PHE A 46 -1.29 -6.69 6.46
CA PHE A 46 -0.20 -6.15 5.63
C PHE A 46 -0.71 -5.30 4.47
N TYR A 47 -1.92 -5.53 3.96
CA TYR A 47 -2.49 -4.67 2.91
C TYR A 47 -2.69 -3.23 3.39
N TYR A 48 -2.94 -3.02 4.68
CA TYR A 48 -3.10 -1.68 5.25
C TYR A 48 -1.77 -0.91 5.35
N CYS A 49 -0.62 -1.60 5.36
CA CYS A 49 0.68 -0.95 5.30
C CYS A 49 0.88 -0.16 4.00
N PHE A 50 0.17 -0.49 2.90
CA PHE A 50 0.20 0.33 1.69
C PHE A 50 -0.31 1.75 1.94
N THR A 51 -1.33 1.92 2.78
CA THR A 51 -1.83 3.25 3.14
C THR A 51 -0.76 4.07 3.84
N VAL A 52 0.00 3.47 4.75
CA VAL A 52 1.12 4.13 5.44
C VAL A 52 2.19 4.56 4.43
N TRP A 53 2.58 3.65 3.54
CA TRP A 53 3.57 3.98 2.50
C TRP A 53 3.08 5.04 1.51
N ALA A 54 1.79 5.04 1.16
CA ALA A 54 1.20 6.07 0.30
C ALA A 54 1.25 7.47 0.94
N VAL A 55 1.08 7.56 2.26
CA VAL A 55 1.21 8.82 3.00
C VAL A 55 2.66 9.29 3.03
N ILE A 56 3.59 8.38 3.33
CA ILE A 56 5.02 8.69 3.37
C ILE A 56 5.51 9.14 1.99
N SER A 57 5.15 8.43 0.93
CA SER A 57 5.54 8.80 -0.44
C SER A 57 4.85 10.09 -0.89
N GLY A 58 3.58 10.30 -0.51
CA GLY A 58 2.86 11.56 -0.73
C GLY A 58 3.60 12.77 -0.14
N LEU A 59 4.08 12.63 1.09
CA LEU A 59 4.82 13.68 1.77
C LEU A 59 6.24 13.86 1.20
N LEU A 60 6.98 12.77 0.97
CA LEU A 60 8.38 12.84 0.51
C LEU A 60 8.53 13.27 -0.96
N VAL A 61 7.65 12.78 -1.84
CA VAL A 61 7.77 13.02 -3.29
C VAL A 61 7.06 14.30 -3.69
N PHE A 62 5.88 14.57 -3.10
CA PHE A 62 5.04 15.70 -3.51
C PHE A 62 5.02 16.85 -2.49
N GLY A 63 5.56 16.66 -1.27
CA GLY A 63 5.51 17.68 -0.22
C GLY A 63 4.09 18.01 0.25
N GLN A 64 3.10 17.19 -0.11
CA GLN A 64 1.69 17.44 0.17
C GLN A 64 1.30 16.75 1.47
N PHE A 65 0.82 17.53 2.43
CA PHE A 65 0.24 16.97 3.64
C PHE A 65 -1.16 16.40 3.37
N PRO A 66 -1.52 15.26 3.98
CA PRO A 66 -2.86 14.71 3.85
C PRO A 66 -3.90 15.71 4.37
N ASN A 67 -4.94 15.98 3.58
CA ASN A 67 -6.09 16.78 4.02
C ASN A 67 -6.80 16.09 5.21
N ALA A 68 -7.58 16.83 6.00
CA ALA A 68 -8.30 16.33 7.18
C ALA A 68 -9.11 15.05 6.91
N LEU A 69 -9.71 14.94 5.72
CA LEU A 69 -10.43 13.74 5.28
C LEU A 69 -9.50 12.52 5.09
N ALA A 70 -8.31 12.72 4.51
CA ALA A 70 -7.31 11.67 4.38
C ALA A 70 -6.78 11.24 5.75
N VAL A 71 -6.53 12.18 6.67
CA VAL A 71 -6.13 11.88 8.06
C VAL A 71 -7.19 11.04 8.76
N CYS A 72 -8.48 11.37 8.61
CA CYS A 72 -9.57 10.59 9.17
C CYS A 72 -9.57 9.14 8.63
N GLY A 73 -9.40 8.97 7.32
CA GLY A 73 -9.28 7.65 6.70
C GLY A 73 -8.06 6.86 7.19
N ILE A 74 -6.90 7.50 7.32
CA ILE A 74 -5.68 6.89 7.85
C ILE A 74 -5.89 6.40 9.28
N LEU A 75 -6.49 7.23 10.14
CA LEU A 75 -6.81 6.84 11.52
C LEU A 75 -7.76 5.64 11.57
N LEU A 76 -8.76 5.60 10.68
CA LEU A 76 -9.71 4.49 10.59
C LEU A 76 -9.00 3.18 10.19
N VAL A 77 -8.12 3.24 9.18
CA VAL A 77 -7.31 2.10 8.74
C VAL A 77 -6.36 1.62 9.86
N VAL A 78 -5.69 2.54 10.56
CA VAL A 78 -4.81 2.21 11.68
C VAL A 78 -5.58 1.56 12.83
N CYS A 79 -6.74 2.10 13.21
CA CYS A 79 -7.62 1.51 14.22
C CYS A 79 -8.10 0.10 13.81
N SER A 80 -8.45 -0.09 12.54
CA SER A 80 -8.82 -1.40 12.01
C SER A 80 -7.65 -2.40 12.07
N GLY A 81 -6.44 -1.99 11.69
CA GLY A 81 -5.25 -2.83 11.81
C GLY A 81 -4.94 -3.23 13.25
N LEU A 82 -4.98 -2.28 14.19
CA LEU A 82 -4.74 -2.52 15.62
C LEU A 82 -5.79 -3.45 16.23
N THR A 83 -7.06 -3.31 15.86
CA THR A 83 -8.13 -4.19 16.33
C THR A 83 -7.96 -5.61 15.80
N ILE A 84 -7.59 -5.79 14.53
CA ILE A 84 -7.32 -7.12 13.95
C ILE A 84 -6.18 -7.82 14.71
N VAL A 85 -5.06 -7.13 14.94
CA VAL A 85 -3.92 -7.69 15.70
C VAL A 85 -4.33 -8.04 17.13
N SER A 86 -5.08 -7.15 17.80
CA SER A 86 -5.55 -7.38 19.17
C SER A 86 -6.54 -8.54 19.28
N LEU A 87 -7.39 -8.73 18.25
CA LEU A 87 -8.34 -9.84 18.16
C LEU A 87 -7.65 -11.18 17.90
N ASP A 88 -6.61 -11.21 17.06
CA ASP A 88 -5.81 -12.42 16.81
C ASP A 88 -5.05 -12.86 18.07
N GLN A 89 -4.49 -11.91 18.83
CA GLN A 89 -3.86 -12.18 20.12
C GLN A 89 -4.86 -12.73 21.16
N ARG A 90 -6.10 -12.23 21.18
CA ARG A 90 -7.17 -12.73 22.06
C ARG A 90 -7.60 -14.15 21.69
N LYS A 91 -7.76 -14.46 20.40
CA LYS A 91 -8.10 -15.82 19.94
C LYS A 91 -6.99 -16.82 20.27
N ARG A 92 -5.72 -16.46 20.11
CA ARG A 92 -4.59 -17.32 20.52
C ARG A 92 -4.53 -17.58 22.02
N ARG A 93 -4.89 -16.60 22.86
CA ARG A 93 -4.91 -16.76 24.33
C ARG A 93 -6.06 -17.62 24.86
N LEU A 94 -7.16 -17.74 24.14
CA LEU A 94 -8.33 -18.54 24.55
C LEU A 94 -8.26 -20.00 24.06
N ALA A 95 -7.33 -20.31 23.15
CA ALA A 95 -7.08 -21.65 22.62
C ALA A 95 -5.95 -22.40 23.37
N VAL A 96 -5.36 -21.78 24.39
CA VAL A 96 -4.44 -22.39 25.37
C VAL A 96 -5.22 -22.59 26.66
#